data_AF-G8RRR7-F1
#
_entry.id   AF-G8RRR7-F1
#
_cell.length_a   1.000
_cell.length_b   1.000
_cell.length_c   1.000
_cell.angle_alpha   90.00
_cell.angle_beta   90.00
_cell.angle_gamma   90.00
#
_symmetry.space_group_name_H-M   'P 1'
#
loop_
_entity.id
_entity.type
_entity.pdbx_description
1 polymer ?
#
loop_
_entity_poly.entity_id
_entity_poly.type
_entity_poly.pdbx_seq_one_letter_code
_entity_poly.pdbx_strand_id
1 'polypeptide(L)' 'MKAKPAYRWHRLRAGKHSMTAWIGDTQLTYKAMRDETGWVLTRYVAGATDTVVWEPAPTLRAAKLAAAEDVDRGVL' A
#
# COMPACT_ATOMS: atom_id res chain seq x y z
N MET A 1 -29.04 30.44 5.18
CA MET A 1 -29.42 29.04 4.83
C MET A 1 -28.22 28.15 5.11
N LYS A 2 -28.30 27.18 6.03
CA LYS A 2 -27.21 26.22 6.29
C LYS A 2 -27.30 25.10 5.24
N ALA A 3 -26.26 24.92 4.43
CA ALA A 3 -26.19 23.81 3.49
C ALA A 3 -26.26 22.47 4.25
N LYS A 4 -27.14 21.55 3.83
CA LYS A 4 -27.18 20.19 4.37
C LYS A 4 -25.90 19.45 3.97
N PRO A 5 -25.26 18.68 4.86
CA PRO A 5 -24.16 17.81 4.46
C PRO A 5 -24.68 16.79 3.44
N ALA A 6 -24.13 16.82 2.22
CA ALA A 6 -24.41 15.81 1.22
C ALA A 6 -23.65 14.54 1.61
N TYR A 7 -24.33 13.57 2.21
CA TYR A 7 -23.77 12.25 2.44
C TYR A 7 -23.57 11.55 1.08
N ARG A 8 -22.33 11.58 0.57
CA ARG A 8 -21.95 10.76 -0.58
C ARG A 8 -21.67 9.34 -0.08
N TRP A 9 -22.46 8.39 -0.56
CA TRP A 9 -22.17 6.97 -0.38
C TRP A 9 -20.96 6.61 -1.25
N HIS A 10 -19.81 6.39 -0.63
CA HIS A 10 -18.62 5.90 -1.32
C HIS A 10 -18.67 4.36 -1.36
N ARG A 11 -18.91 3.80 -2.55
CA ARG A 11 -18.80 2.36 -2.78
C ARG A 11 -17.32 1.96 -2.65
N LEU A 12 -16.93 1.37 -1.53
CA LEU A 12 -15.61 0.75 -1.35
C LEU A 12 -15.50 -0.42 -2.35
N ARG A 13 -14.53 -0.36 -3.28
CA ARG A 13 -14.19 -1.48 -4.16
C ARG A 13 -13.08 -2.30 -3.51
N ALA A 14 -13.19 -3.63 -3.57
CA ALA A 14 -12.13 -4.55 -3.16
C ALA A 14 -10.84 -4.21 -3.92
N GLY A 15 -9.80 -3.76 -3.20
CA GLY A 15 -8.57 -3.22 -3.77
C GLY A 15 -7.34 -3.66 -2.99
N LYS A 16 -7.27 -4.93 -2.58
CA LYS A 16 -6.07 -5.51 -1.97
C LYS A 16 -5.24 -6.17 -3.06
N HIS A 17 -4.07 -5.61 -3.36
CA HIS A 17 -3.09 -6.20 -4.28
C HIS A 17 -1.90 -6.69 -3.48
N SER A 18 -1.51 -7.94 -3.70
CA SER A 18 -0.30 -8.52 -3.09
C SER A 18 0.81 -8.59 -4.14
N MET A 19 2.04 -8.33 -3.72
CA MET A 19 3.24 -8.51 -4.54
C MET A 19 4.32 -9.16 -3.68
N THR A 20 5.09 -10.07 -4.25
CA THR A 20 6.18 -10.74 -3.54
C THR A 20 7.47 -10.50 -4.29
N ALA A 21 8.52 -10.14 -3.56
CA ALA A 21 9.87 -9.95 -4.07
C ALA A 21 10.88 -10.65 -3.15
N TRP A 22 12.10 -10.82 -3.64
CA TRP A 22 13.20 -11.43 -2.90
C TRP A 22 14.41 -10.51 -2.93
N ILE A 23 15.05 -10.32 -1.77
CA ILE A 23 16.34 -9.64 -1.64
C ILE A 23 17.29 -10.64 -0.98
N GLY A 24 18.20 -11.22 -1.77
CA GLY A 24 18.95 -12.41 -1.37
C GLY A 24 18.00 -13.56 -1.00
N ASP A 25 18.20 -14.17 0.17
CA ASP A 25 17.35 -15.24 0.70
C ASP A 25 16.11 -14.72 1.47
N THR A 26 15.93 -13.40 1.54
CA THR A 26 14.83 -12.79 2.29
C THR A 26 13.63 -12.53 1.39
N GLN A 27 12.47 -13.06 1.78
CA GLN A 27 11.21 -12.81 1.10
C GLN A 27 10.51 -11.56 1.64
N LEU A 28 10.12 -10.67 0.73
CA LEU A 28 9.32 -9.48 0.99
C LEU A 28 7.92 -9.65 0.41
N THR A 29 6.90 -9.33 1.20
CA THR A 29 5.51 -9.32 0.76
C THR A 29 4.94 -7.91 0.92
N TYR A 30 4.55 -7.31 -0.19
CA TYR A 30 3.91 -6.01 -0.24
C TYR A 30 2.40 -6.17 -0.39
N LYS A 31 1.62 -5.37 0.34
CA LYS A 31 0.18 -5.26 0.20
C LYS A 31 -0.19 -3.82 -0.08
N ALA A 32 -0.82 -3.56 -1.23
CA ALA A 32 -1.43 -2.27 -1.53
C ALA A 32 -2.94 -2.36 -1.31
N MET A 33 -3.50 -1.48 -0.48
CA MET A 33 -4.92 -1.40 -0.15
C MET A 33 -5.48 -0.02 -0.47
N ARG A 34 -6.63 0.05 -1.14
CA ARG A 34 -7.36 1.31 -1.31
C ARG A 34 -8.22 1.61 -0.07
N ASP A 35 -7.98 2.74 0.57
CA ASP A 35 -8.84 3.30 1.61
C ASP A 35 -9.42 4.66 1.18
N GLU A 36 -9.92 5.46 2.12
CA GLU A 36 -10.45 6.81 1.86
C GLU A 36 -9.37 7.86 1.55
N THR A 37 -8.13 7.64 2.01
CA THR A 37 -7.01 8.58 1.90
C THR A 37 -6.21 8.36 0.60
N GLY A 38 -6.08 7.11 0.16
CA GLY A 38 -5.24 6.76 -0.99
C GLY A 38 -5.10 5.25 -1.16
N TRP A 39 -4.06 4.88 -1.89
CA TRP A 39 -3.53 3.53 -1.95
C TRP A 39 -2.42 3.42 -0.90
N VAL A 40 -2.71 2.74 0.19
CA VAL A 40 -1.75 2.48 1.26
C VAL A 40 -0.94 1.25 0.91
N LEU A 41 0.39 1.38 0.89
CA LEU A 41 1.32 0.27 0.72
C LEU A 41 1.82 -0.18 2.10
N THR A 42 1.94 -1.49 2.27
CA THR A 42 2.47 -2.12 3.48
C THR A 42 3.46 -3.23 3.08
N ARG A 43 4.60 -3.35 3.76
CA ARG A 43 5.61 -4.39 3.52
C ARG A 43 5.77 -5.26 4.75
N TYR A 44 5.79 -6.55 4.50
CA TYR A 44 6.08 -7.60 5.46
C TYR A 44 7.35 -8.32 5.03
N VAL A 45 8.30 -8.46 5.95
CA VAL A 45 9.52 -9.25 5.74
C VAL A 45 9.30 -10.60 6.42
N ALA A 46 9.56 -11.70 5.72
CA ALA A 46 9.39 -13.04 6.29
C ALA A 46 10.27 -13.21 7.54
N GLY A 47 9.65 -13.57 8.68
CA GLY A 47 10.32 -13.71 9.96
C GLY A 47 10.53 -12.42 10.75
N ALA A 48 10.18 -11.25 10.20
CA ALA A 48 10.21 -9.99 10.94
C ALA A 48 8.87 -9.74 11.65
N THR A 49 8.95 -9.10 12.83
CA THR A 49 7.79 -8.56 13.53
C THR A 49 7.37 -7.18 13.02
N ASP A 50 8.33 -6.44 12.45
CA ASP A 50 8.10 -5.08 12.00
C ASP A 50 7.45 -5.04 10.62
N THR A 51 6.57 -4.07 10.46
CA THR A 51 5.83 -3.82 9.23
C THR A 51 6.08 -2.38 8.80
N VAL A 52 6.52 -2.18 7.57
CA VAL A 52 6.71 -0.83 7.01
C VAL A 52 5.42 -0.40 6.32
N VAL A 53 4.97 0.83 6.60
CA VAL A 53 3.77 1.44 5.99
C VAL A 53 4.17 2.75 5.35
N TRP A 54 3.73 2.97 4.11
CA TRP A 54 3.97 4.21 3.38
C TRP A 54 2.79 5.16 3.47
N GLU A 55 3.09 6.44 3.22
CA GLU A 55 2.06 7.45 2.98
C GLU A 55 1.13 7.04 1.82
N PRO A 56 -0.17 7.38 1.89
CA PRO A 56 -1.14 6.98 0.87
C PRO A 56 -0.80 7.55 -0.51
N ALA A 57 -0.66 6.67 -1.50
CA ALA A 57 -0.40 7.07 -2.88
C ALA A 57 -1.71 7.39 -3.62
N PRO A 58 -1.74 8.37 -4.54
CA PRO A 58 -2.97 8.73 -5.25
C PRO A 58 -3.44 7.64 -6.23
N THR A 59 -2.55 6.74 -6.66
CA THR A 59 -2.86 5.66 -7.61
C THR A 59 -2.19 4.35 -7.22
N LEU A 60 -2.76 3.22 -7.65
CA LEU A 60 -2.15 1.90 -7.48
C LEU A 60 -0.78 1.83 -8.16
N ARG A 61 -0.62 2.48 -9.32
CA ARG A 61 0.66 2.52 -10.04
C ARG A 61 1.75 3.19 -9.19
N ALA A 62 1.44 4.30 -8.52
CA ALA A 62 2.37 4.97 -7.64
C ALA A 62 2.76 4.09 -6.43
N ALA A 63 1.79 3.41 -5.80
CA ALA A 63 2.08 2.45 -4.74
C ALA A 63 2.99 1.29 -5.21
N LYS A 64 2.77 0.78 -6.43
CA LYS A 64 3.61 -0.28 -7.02
C LYS A 64 5.03 0.21 -7.34
N LEU A 65 5.18 1.45 -7.79
CA LEU A 65 6.50 2.05 -8.04
C LEU A 65 7.30 2.18 -6.74
N ALA A 66 6.67 2.62 -5.65
CA ALA A 66 7.32 2.71 -4.35
C ALA A 66 7.85 1.35 -3.86
N ALA A 67 7.09 0.27 -4.07
CA ALA A 67 7.55 -1.09 -3.76
C ALA A 67 8.70 -1.55 -4.65
N ALA A 68 8.72 -1.19 -5.94
CA ALA A 68 9.83 -1.51 -6.84
C ALA A 68 11.11 -0.76 -6.43
N GLU A 69 11.01 0.54 -6.16
CA GLU A 69 12.12 1.35 -5.67
C GLU A 69 12.68 0.81 -4.35
N ASP A 70 11.82 0.35 -3.44
CA ASP A 70 12.22 -0.26 -2.18
C ASP A 70 13.01 -1.56 -2.36
N VAL A 71 12.56 -2.44 -3.27
CA VAL A 71 13.29 -3.65 -3.65
C VAL A 71 14.64 -3.30 -4.28
N ASP A 72 14.67 -2.35 -5.21
CA ASP A 72 15.89 -1.92 -5.90
C ASP A 72 16.92 -1.31 -4.93
N ARG A 73 16.46 -0.65 -3.86
CA ARG A 73 17.34 -0.11 -2.81
C ARG A 73 17.93 -1.18 -1.90
N GLY A 74 17.38 -2.39 -1.86
CA GLY A 74 17.97 -3.47 -1.07
C GLY A 74 17.74 -3.37 0.44
N VAL A 75 16.85 -2.49 0.93
CA VAL A 75 16.71 -2.19 2.35
C VAL A 75 15.66 -3.11 2.99
N LEU A 76 16.07 -3.91 3.99
CA LEU A 76 15.19 -4.81 4.77
C LEU A 76 14.50 -4.11 5.94
#